data_AF-A1VQ83-F1
#
_entry.id   AF-A1VQ83-F1
#
_cell.length_a   1.000
_cell.length_b   1.000
_cell.length_c   1.000
_cell.angle_alpha   90.00
_cell.angle_beta   90.00
_cell.angle_gamma   90.00
#
_symmetry.space_group_name_H-M   'P 1'
#
loop_
_entity.id
_entity.type
_entity.pdbx_description
1 polymer ?
#
loop_
_entity_poly.entity_id
_entity_poly.type
_entity_poly.pdbx_seq_one_letter_code
_entity_poly.pdbx_strand_id
1 'polypeptide(L)'
;MSQSLNAHVVLHKLALALPKKHHSNIIIVGSLSAAAQLIQDADTELRTKDIDGMLTPNATAVISAKEIATTLINEGWEPRVNTEKYDHPADGTTPQDKLPVVRLKPPGQGKDEWFLELLGAPPELAPDAEGKTRYSERVETPHSHFEIPSFAYLGVTQFKPVRHASGLQLASVATMALSNLLHHPQIEEKRMSDPMDGRLIKRANKDLGRVVAMAHLCDQLDETAVEQWPHIWQQAVQELRAPESTRAKLDTINTGMQALLDSYEDQLEALHSVNFGLLSSQPMDMRQFNIAIRRYLQLTKVR
;
A
#
# COMPACT_ATOMS: atom_id res chain seq x y z
N MET A 1 -22.28 21.21 -4.78
CA MET A 1 -22.27 20.05 -3.84
C MET A 1 -21.05 19.23 -4.23
N SER A 2 -20.03 19.12 -3.38
CA SER A 2 -18.91 18.24 -3.69
C SER A 2 -19.43 16.80 -3.56
N GLN A 3 -19.19 15.97 -4.57
CA GLN A 3 -19.45 14.53 -4.44
C GLN A 3 -18.49 14.00 -3.38
N SER A 4 -19.00 13.33 -2.35
CA SER A 4 -18.17 12.56 -1.41
C SER A 4 -17.27 11.63 -2.23
N LEU A 5 -15.95 11.74 -2.04
CA LEU A 5 -14.98 10.85 -2.66
C LEU A 5 -14.98 9.54 -1.88
N ASN A 6 -15.74 8.55 -2.33
CA ASN A 6 -15.58 7.18 -1.85
C ASN A 6 -14.55 6.42 -2.72
N ALA A 7 -14.13 5.24 -2.24
CA ALA A 7 -13.10 4.43 -2.91
C ALA A 7 -13.48 4.03 -4.34
N HIS A 8 -14.74 3.67 -4.59
CA HIS A 8 -15.20 3.25 -5.92
C HIS A 8 -15.20 4.41 -6.92
N VAL A 9 -15.64 5.59 -6.51
CA VAL A 9 -15.61 6.82 -7.34
C VAL A 9 -14.17 7.15 -7.73
N VAL A 10 -13.24 7.09 -6.77
CA VAL A 10 -11.82 7.31 -7.02
C VAL A 10 -11.26 6.29 -8.02
N LEU A 11 -11.56 5.00 -7.85
CA LEU A 11 -11.12 3.95 -8.76
C LEU A 11 -11.66 4.11 -10.19
N HIS A 12 -12.90 4.59 -10.35
CA HIS A 12 -13.45 4.91 -11.67
C HIS A 12 -12.77 6.12 -12.30
N LYS A 13 -12.55 7.21 -11.54
CA LYS A 13 -11.81 8.38 -12.01
C LYS A 13 -10.39 8.01 -12.45
N LEU A 14 -9.70 7.20 -11.64
CA LEU A 14 -8.36 6.71 -11.97
C LEU A 14 -8.36 5.84 -13.24
N ALA A 15 -9.31 4.91 -13.36
CA ALA A 15 -9.40 4.04 -14.54
C ALA A 15 -9.66 4.82 -15.83
N LEU A 16 -10.43 5.91 -15.77
CA LEU A 16 -10.69 6.79 -16.92
C LEU A 16 -9.44 7.57 -17.35
N ALA A 17 -8.61 8.00 -16.40
CA ALA A 17 -7.39 8.73 -16.68
C ALA A 17 -6.23 7.83 -17.13
N LEU A 18 -6.15 6.59 -16.61
CA LEU A 18 -5.07 5.67 -16.95
C LEU A 18 -5.22 5.12 -18.38
N PRO A 19 -4.14 5.07 -19.19
CA PRO A 19 -4.18 4.42 -20.49
C PRO A 19 -4.62 2.96 -20.35
N LYS A 20 -5.66 2.56 -21.11
CA LYS A 20 -6.29 1.22 -21.01
C LYS A 20 -5.30 0.06 -21.08
N LYS A 21 -4.23 0.19 -21.88
CA LYS A 21 -3.18 -0.83 -22.01
C LYS A 21 -2.44 -1.15 -20.69
N HIS A 22 -2.49 -0.27 -19.70
CA HIS A 22 -1.83 -0.46 -18.42
C HIS A 22 -2.77 -0.96 -17.32
N HIS A 23 -4.08 -1.10 -17.57
CA HIS A 23 -5.03 -1.54 -16.53
C HIS A 23 -4.71 -2.93 -15.97
N SER A 24 -4.12 -3.82 -16.79
CA SER A 24 -3.63 -5.15 -16.37
C SER A 24 -2.24 -5.15 -15.74
N ASN A 25 -1.53 -4.02 -15.81
CA ASN A 25 -0.14 -3.88 -15.39
C ASN A 25 -0.02 -2.99 -14.15
N ILE A 26 -1.14 -2.57 -13.57
CA ILE A 26 -1.20 -1.76 -12.36
C ILE A 26 -2.11 -2.42 -11.34
N ILE A 27 -1.54 -2.71 -10.18
CA ILE A 27 -2.26 -3.23 -9.02
C ILE A 27 -2.38 -2.09 -8.01
N ILE A 28 -3.59 -1.67 -7.71
CA ILE A 28 -3.86 -0.71 -6.65
C ILE A 28 -3.65 -1.40 -5.30
N VAL A 29 -2.82 -0.79 -4.46
CA VAL A 29 -2.47 -1.31 -3.12
C VAL A 29 -2.90 -0.32 -2.04
N GLY A 30 -2.65 -0.67 -0.77
CA GLY A 30 -2.87 0.25 0.34
C GLY A 30 -4.34 0.53 0.66
N SER A 31 -4.59 1.69 1.26
CA SER A 31 -5.89 2.02 1.86
C SER A 31 -7.03 2.06 0.84
N LEU A 32 -6.79 2.55 -0.39
CA LEU A 32 -7.82 2.60 -1.43
C LEU A 32 -8.30 1.19 -1.82
N SER A 33 -7.34 0.26 -2.00
CA SER A 33 -7.62 -1.14 -2.31
C SER A 33 -8.41 -1.81 -1.18
N ALA A 34 -8.01 -1.59 0.07
CA ALA A 34 -8.68 -2.15 1.24
C ALA A 34 -10.10 -1.57 1.38
N ALA A 35 -10.27 -0.25 1.27
CA ALA A 35 -11.57 0.42 1.38
C ALA A 35 -12.56 -0.10 0.33
N ALA A 36 -12.15 -0.21 -0.93
CA ALA A 36 -13.02 -0.70 -2.01
C ALA A 36 -13.43 -2.18 -1.87
N GLN A 37 -12.69 -2.97 -1.09
CA GLN A 37 -13.00 -4.38 -0.84
C GLN A 37 -13.80 -4.59 0.45
N LEU A 38 -13.61 -3.72 1.46
CA LEU A 38 -14.06 -3.98 2.83
C LEU A 38 -15.15 -3.03 3.34
N ILE A 39 -15.29 -1.85 2.72
CA ILE A 39 -16.28 -0.86 3.15
C ILE A 39 -17.47 -0.92 2.19
N GLN A 40 -18.58 -1.50 2.66
CA GLN A 40 -19.80 -1.66 1.86
C GLN A 40 -20.64 -0.39 1.76
N ASP A 41 -20.50 0.51 2.74
CA ASP A 41 -21.24 1.77 2.75
C ASP A 41 -20.68 2.74 1.72
N ALA A 42 -21.45 2.95 0.65
CA ALA A 42 -21.09 3.82 -0.46
C ALA A 42 -20.97 5.30 -0.05
N ASP A 43 -21.57 5.70 1.08
CA ASP A 43 -21.50 7.07 1.59
C ASP A 43 -20.26 7.31 2.48
N THR A 44 -19.50 6.25 2.81
CA THR A 44 -18.26 6.38 3.57
C THR A 44 -17.20 7.13 2.77
N GLU A 45 -16.84 8.31 3.28
CA GLU A 45 -15.81 9.18 2.71
C GLU A 45 -14.41 8.55 2.85
N LEU A 46 -13.65 8.57 1.75
CA LEU A 46 -12.27 8.13 1.72
C LEU A 46 -11.36 9.23 2.28
N ARG A 47 -10.66 8.95 3.39
CA ARG A 47 -9.68 9.89 3.98
C ARG A 47 -8.24 9.70 3.51
N THR A 48 -7.97 8.72 2.65
CA THR A 48 -6.62 8.52 2.08
C THR A 48 -6.38 9.50 0.95
N LYS A 49 -5.24 10.20 0.98
CA LYS A 49 -4.84 11.15 -0.07
C LYS A 49 -3.91 10.50 -1.09
N ASP A 50 -3.27 9.41 -0.71
CA ASP A 50 -2.31 8.61 -1.46
C ASP A 50 -3.01 7.42 -2.12
N ILE A 51 -2.96 7.37 -3.45
CA ILE A 51 -3.37 6.21 -4.23
C ILE A 51 -2.12 5.50 -4.73
N ASP A 52 -1.79 4.38 -4.11
CA ASP A 52 -0.61 3.60 -4.47
C ASP A 52 -0.93 2.63 -5.62
N GLY A 53 -0.28 2.83 -6.77
CA GLY A 53 -0.37 1.95 -7.93
C GLY A 53 0.94 1.23 -8.18
N MET A 54 1.01 -0.07 -7.87
CA MET A 54 2.19 -0.89 -8.15
C MET A 54 2.17 -1.41 -9.59
N LEU A 55 3.19 -1.06 -10.36
CA LEU A 55 3.37 -1.47 -11.74
C LEU A 55 4.06 -2.83 -11.83
N THR A 56 3.44 -3.76 -12.54
CA THR A 56 3.85 -5.16 -12.67
C THR A 56 3.81 -5.62 -14.14
N PRO A 57 4.67 -6.57 -14.55
CA PRO A 57 5.81 -7.12 -13.80
C PRO A 57 6.97 -6.11 -13.67
N ASN A 58 7.93 -6.41 -12.78
CA ASN A 58 9.14 -5.59 -12.56
C ASN A 58 9.83 -5.24 -13.89
N ALA A 59 9.96 -6.21 -14.79
CA ALA A 59 10.62 -6.05 -16.10
C ALA A 59 10.04 -4.94 -16.99
N THR A 60 8.77 -4.55 -16.79
CA THR A 60 8.10 -3.50 -17.58
C THR A 60 7.65 -2.32 -16.73
N ALA A 61 8.00 -2.28 -15.44
CA ALA A 61 7.52 -1.26 -14.50
C ALA A 61 7.99 0.15 -14.91
N VAL A 62 9.28 0.32 -15.24
CA VAL A 62 9.85 1.62 -15.66
C VAL A 62 9.21 2.11 -16.96
N ILE A 63 9.02 1.23 -17.94
CA ILE A 63 8.38 1.56 -19.22
C ILE A 63 6.94 2.01 -18.98
N SER A 64 6.18 1.25 -18.20
CA SER A 64 4.79 1.59 -17.87
C SER A 64 4.70 2.89 -17.09
N ALA A 65 5.61 3.13 -16.14
CA ALA A 65 5.66 4.36 -15.36
C ALA A 65 5.92 5.57 -16.25
N LYS A 66 6.88 5.46 -17.18
CA LYS A 66 7.19 6.52 -18.15
C LYS A 66 5.98 6.86 -18.98
N GLU A 67 5.29 5.85 -19.53
CA GLU A 67 4.12 6.05 -20.38
C GLU A 67 2.96 6.67 -19.60
N ILE A 68 2.62 6.12 -18.44
CA ILE A 68 1.56 6.65 -17.56
C ILE A 68 1.88 8.09 -17.15
N ALA A 69 3.07 8.35 -16.62
CA ALA A 69 3.44 9.68 -16.14
C ALA A 69 3.43 10.71 -17.28
N THR A 70 3.99 10.35 -18.44
CA THR A 70 3.98 11.24 -19.62
C THR A 70 2.56 11.54 -20.08
N THR A 71 1.70 10.53 -20.19
CA THR A 71 0.30 10.72 -20.59
C THR A 71 -0.44 11.61 -19.60
N LEU A 72 -0.39 11.29 -18.30
CA LEU A 72 -1.13 12.04 -17.29
C LEU A 72 -0.65 13.49 -17.20
N ILE A 73 0.66 13.76 -17.26
CA ILE A 73 1.20 15.12 -17.25
C ILE A 73 0.75 15.89 -18.51
N ASN A 74 0.75 15.25 -19.68
CA ASN A 74 0.23 15.86 -20.92
C ASN A 74 -1.27 16.17 -20.84
N GLU A 75 -2.02 15.41 -20.06
CA GLU A 75 -3.45 15.61 -19.80
C GLU A 75 -3.72 16.59 -18.63
N GLY A 76 -2.69 17.28 -18.15
CA GLY A 76 -2.81 18.33 -17.15
C GLY A 76 -2.73 17.87 -15.69
N TRP A 77 -2.29 16.62 -15.44
CA TRP A 77 -1.94 16.21 -14.09
C TRP A 77 -0.65 16.92 -13.63
N GLU A 78 -0.62 17.34 -12.38
CA GLU A 78 0.49 18.11 -11.81
C GLU A 78 1.39 17.22 -10.94
N PRO A 79 2.72 17.22 -11.13
CA PRO A 79 3.64 16.59 -10.20
C PRO A 79 3.50 17.15 -8.77
N ARG A 80 3.39 16.25 -7.78
CA ARG A 80 3.43 16.57 -6.36
C ARG A 80 4.83 16.35 -5.82
N VAL A 81 5.62 17.42 -5.77
CA VAL A 81 7.02 17.37 -5.33
C VAL A 81 7.24 18.18 -4.05
N ASN A 82 7.97 17.60 -3.09
CA ASN A 82 8.56 18.36 -2.00
C ASN A 82 9.92 18.93 -2.47
N THR A 83 9.90 20.18 -2.93
CA THR A 83 11.08 20.87 -3.49
C THR A 83 12.14 21.23 -2.45
N GLU A 84 11.87 21.07 -1.15
CA GLU A 84 12.91 21.19 -0.11
C GLU A 84 13.79 19.93 -0.06
N LYS A 85 13.24 18.78 -0.49
CA LYS A 85 13.92 17.48 -0.42
C LYS A 85 14.46 17.02 -1.78
N TYR A 86 13.73 17.29 -2.86
CA TYR A 86 13.98 16.77 -4.19
C TYR A 86 14.18 17.89 -5.21
N ASP A 87 14.96 17.59 -6.24
CA ASP A 87 15.20 18.53 -7.33
C ASP A 87 14.07 18.38 -8.37
N HIS A 88 13.42 19.49 -8.73
CA HIS A 88 12.38 19.48 -9.77
C HIS A 88 12.30 20.82 -10.51
N PRO A 89 12.36 20.84 -11.87
CA PRO A 89 12.57 19.69 -12.74
C PRO A 89 13.96 19.05 -12.57
N ALA A 90 13.98 17.73 -12.41
CA ALA A 90 15.20 16.93 -12.44
C ALA A 90 15.54 16.50 -13.87
N ASP A 91 16.82 16.20 -14.09
CA ASP A 91 17.42 15.81 -15.37
C ASP A 91 18.34 14.57 -15.22
N GLY A 92 19.02 14.21 -16.31
CA GLY A 92 19.96 13.07 -16.36
C GLY A 92 21.18 13.19 -15.44
N THR A 93 21.48 14.38 -14.91
CA THR A 93 22.60 14.63 -13.99
C THR A 93 22.17 14.63 -12.52
N THR A 94 20.87 14.79 -12.26
CA THR A 94 20.30 14.77 -10.89
C THR A 94 20.58 13.42 -10.23
N PRO A 95 21.14 13.34 -9.00
CA PRO A 95 21.37 12.07 -8.31
C PRO A 95 20.09 11.27 -8.02
N GLN A 96 20.18 9.94 -7.92
CA GLN A 96 19.01 9.06 -7.72
C GLN A 96 18.24 9.40 -6.43
N ASP A 97 18.94 9.71 -5.34
CA ASP A 97 18.36 10.06 -4.04
C ASP A 97 17.75 11.48 -4.00
N LYS A 98 17.96 12.25 -5.07
CA LYS A 98 17.39 13.59 -5.28
C LYS A 98 16.21 13.59 -6.25
N LEU A 99 15.92 12.47 -6.89
CA LEU A 99 14.77 12.36 -7.78
C LEU A 99 13.45 12.40 -7.00
N PRO A 100 12.44 13.16 -7.48
CA PRO A 100 11.10 13.08 -6.94
C PRO A 100 10.44 11.75 -7.32
N VAL A 101 9.68 11.17 -6.40
CA VAL A 101 8.79 10.03 -6.71
C VAL A 101 7.73 10.48 -7.71
N VAL A 102 7.33 9.59 -8.65
CA VAL A 102 6.17 9.84 -9.51
C VAL A 102 4.90 9.91 -8.65
N ARG A 103 4.53 11.13 -8.27
CA ARG A 103 3.30 11.48 -7.56
C ARG A 103 2.56 12.53 -8.38
N LEU A 104 1.34 12.23 -8.80
CA LEU A 104 0.59 13.07 -9.74
C LEU A 104 -0.78 13.42 -9.18
N LYS A 105 -1.11 14.70 -9.16
CA LYS A 105 -2.42 15.22 -8.77
C LYS A 105 -3.34 15.32 -9.99
N PRO A 106 -4.62 14.92 -9.89
CA PRO A 106 -5.55 15.05 -11.00
C PRO A 106 -5.82 16.53 -11.34
N PRO A 107 -6.20 16.86 -12.58
CA PRO A 107 -6.59 18.22 -12.93
C PRO A 107 -7.96 18.61 -12.34
N GLY A 108 -8.22 19.91 -12.26
CA GLY A 108 -9.55 20.45 -11.93
C GLY A 108 -9.83 20.66 -10.45
N GLN A 109 -11.12 20.76 -10.11
CA GLN A 109 -11.57 20.93 -8.73
C GLN A 109 -11.35 19.63 -7.94
N GLY A 110 -10.85 19.75 -6.71
CA GLY A 110 -10.48 18.58 -5.88
C GLY A 110 -9.06 18.05 -6.13
N LYS A 111 -8.22 18.76 -6.91
CA LYS A 111 -6.85 18.32 -7.23
C LYS A 111 -5.93 18.10 -6.02
N ASP A 112 -6.23 18.72 -4.88
CA ASP A 112 -5.44 18.57 -3.66
C ASP A 112 -6.05 17.56 -2.67
N GLU A 113 -7.16 16.91 -3.04
CA GLU A 113 -7.84 15.89 -2.23
C GLU A 113 -7.11 14.55 -2.29
N TRP A 114 -6.53 14.21 -3.44
CA TRP A 114 -5.77 12.96 -3.62
C TRP A 114 -4.70 13.08 -4.72
N PHE A 115 -3.77 12.12 -4.75
CA PHE A 115 -2.76 11.97 -5.79
C PHE A 115 -2.47 10.49 -6.07
N LEU A 116 -2.07 10.18 -7.30
CA LEU A 116 -1.55 8.87 -7.70
C LEU A 116 -0.06 8.81 -7.39
N GLU A 117 0.38 7.81 -6.63
CA GLU A 117 1.79 7.44 -6.45
C GLU A 117 2.07 6.15 -7.26
N LEU A 118 3.07 6.18 -8.14
CA LEU A 118 3.49 5.00 -8.87
C LEU A 118 4.63 4.29 -8.15
N LEU A 119 4.45 2.98 -7.95
CA LEU A 119 5.42 2.06 -7.38
C LEU A 119 5.84 1.04 -8.44
N GLY A 120 7.02 0.46 -8.31
CA GLY A 120 7.44 -0.69 -9.11
C GLY A 120 7.26 -2.01 -8.37
N ALA A 121 6.89 -3.08 -9.07
CA ALA A 121 7.05 -4.44 -8.53
C ALA A 121 8.55 -4.71 -8.28
N PRO A 122 8.91 -5.38 -7.17
CA PRO A 122 10.30 -5.62 -6.83
C PRO A 122 10.92 -6.67 -7.76
N PRO A 123 12.24 -6.63 -7.98
CA PRO A 123 12.94 -7.65 -8.76
C PRO A 123 12.89 -9.02 -8.07
N GLU A 124 12.85 -9.02 -6.73
CA GLU A 124 12.81 -10.23 -5.91
C GLU A 124 11.95 -10.02 -4.66
N LEU A 125 11.30 -11.09 -4.19
CA LEU A 125 10.54 -11.11 -2.94
C LEU A 125 11.43 -11.28 -1.72
N ALA A 126 12.56 -10.58 -1.67
CA ALA A 126 13.51 -10.64 -0.56
C ALA A 126 14.28 -9.32 -0.43
N PRO A 127 14.86 -9.04 0.75
CA PRO A 127 15.86 -8.01 0.87
C PRO A 127 17.07 -8.33 -0.02
N ASP A 128 17.82 -7.30 -0.42
CA ASP A 128 19.10 -7.50 -1.09
C ASP A 128 20.17 -8.04 -0.12
N ALA A 129 21.39 -8.23 -0.62
CA ALA A 129 22.52 -8.74 0.16
C ALA A 129 22.88 -7.86 1.38
N GLU A 130 22.48 -6.59 1.38
CA GLU A 130 22.69 -5.62 2.46
C GLU A 130 21.48 -5.55 3.41
N GLY A 131 20.45 -6.36 3.18
CA GLY A 131 19.22 -6.36 3.95
C GLY A 131 18.25 -5.23 3.58
N LYS A 132 18.50 -4.50 2.50
CA LYS A 132 17.63 -3.42 2.04
C LYS A 132 16.41 -4.00 1.35
N THR A 133 15.25 -3.47 1.72
CA THR A 133 13.97 -3.88 1.15
C THR A 133 13.39 -2.85 0.18
N ARG A 134 13.99 -1.65 0.06
CA ARG A 134 13.55 -0.60 -0.86
C ARG A 134 14.49 -0.48 -2.06
N TYR A 135 13.94 -0.64 -3.25
CA TYR A 135 14.60 -0.36 -4.52
C TYR A 135 14.06 0.94 -5.11
N SER A 136 14.80 1.54 -6.04
CA SER A 136 14.39 2.77 -6.71
C SER A 136 14.93 2.75 -8.13
N GLU A 137 14.03 2.96 -9.09
CA GLU A 137 14.34 2.99 -10.52
C GLU A 137 14.03 4.37 -11.08
N ARG A 138 14.91 4.88 -11.96
CA ARG A 138 14.72 6.15 -12.64
C ARG A 138 13.68 6.04 -13.75
N VAL A 139 12.80 7.02 -13.83
CA VAL A 139 11.80 7.18 -14.89
C VAL A 139 12.04 8.49 -15.61
N GLU A 140 12.49 8.39 -16.86
CA GLU A 140 12.78 9.56 -17.70
C GLU A 140 11.57 9.90 -18.56
N THR A 141 10.99 11.08 -18.34
CA THR A 141 9.87 11.61 -19.12
C THR A 141 10.33 12.83 -19.94
N PRO A 142 9.56 13.27 -20.94
CA PRO A 142 9.86 14.53 -21.64
C PRO A 142 9.82 15.77 -20.73
N HIS A 143 9.20 15.69 -19.54
CA HIS A 143 8.97 16.83 -18.65
C HIS A 143 9.97 16.91 -17.49
N SER A 144 10.46 15.77 -17.02
CA SER A 144 11.42 15.65 -15.91
C SER A 144 11.89 14.19 -15.74
N HIS A 145 12.89 13.99 -14.87
CA HIS A 145 13.26 12.69 -14.35
C HIS A 145 12.61 12.46 -12.98
N PHE A 146 12.11 11.26 -12.74
CA PHE A 146 11.48 10.84 -11.49
C PHE A 146 12.09 9.53 -11.01
N GLU A 147 11.77 9.10 -9.80
CA GLU A 147 11.93 7.71 -9.35
C GLU A 147 10.58 7.00 -9.20
N ILE A 148 10.58 5.68 -9.37
CA ILE A 148 9.54 4.80 -8.84
C ILE A 148 10.14 3.91 -7.75
N PRO A 149 9.71 4.03 -6.49
CA PRO A 149 10.17 3.13 -5.45
C PRO A 149 9.53 1.76 -5.58
N SER A 150 10.24 0.74 -5.11
CA SER A 150 9.74 -0.61 -4.98
C SER A 150 10.10 -1.18 -3.60
N PHE A 151 9.28 -2.09 -3.09
CA PHE A 151 9.48 -2.72 -1.79
C PHE A 151 9.42 -4.24 -1.93
N ALA A 152 10.45 -4.94 -1.44
CA ALA A 152 10.65 -6.38 -1.60
C ALA A 152 9.38 -7.21 -1.35
N TYR A 153 8.72 -7.01 -0.21
CA TYR A 153 7.56 -7.81 0.16
C TYR A 153 6.25 -7.30 -0.43
N LEU A 154 6.20 -6.08 -0.98
CA LEU A 154 5.01 -5.60 -1.71
C LEU A 154 4.72 -6.47 -2.92
N GLY A 155 5.75 -7.10 -3.50
CA GLY A 155 5.60 -7.99 -4.64
C GLY A 155 4.67 -9.19 -4.39
N VAL A 156 4.38 -9.58 -3.14
CA VAL A 156 3.40 -10.65 -2.86
C VAL A 156 1.98 -10.28 -3.30
N THR A 157 1.69 -8.99 -3.46
CA THR A 157 0.39 -8.50 -3.96
C THR A 157 0.15 -8.78 -5.44
N GLN A 158 1.16 -9.26 -6.17
CA GLN A 158 0.99 -9.79 -7.53
C GLN A 158 0.22 -11.12 -7.56
N PHE A 159 0.11 -11.81 -6.42
CA PHE A 159 -0.64 -13.05 -6.34
C PHE A 159 -2.14 -12.81 -6.40
N LYS A 160 -2.74 -13.22 -7.53
CA LYS A 160 -4.20 -13.25 -7.77
C LYS A 160 -4.90 -11.95 -7.33
N PRO A 161 -4.54 -10.77 -7.89
CA PRO A 161 -5.23 -9.53 -7.56
C PRO A 161 -6.72 -9.60 -7.94
N VAL A 162 -7.55 -8.89 -7.19
CA VAL A 162 -9.00 -8.83 -7.35
C VAL A 162 -9.35 -7.82 -8.45
N ARG A 163 -10.21 -8.21 -9.40
CA ARG A 163 -10.67 -7.29 -10.44
C ARG A 163 -11.78 -6.40 -9.90
N HIS A 164 -11.62 -5.09 -10.03
CA HIS A 164 -12.65 -4.11 -9.69
C HIS A 164 -13.55 -3.79 -10.89
N ALA A 165 -14.78 -3.33 -10.63
CA ALA A 165 -15.75 -2.95 -11.66
C ALA A 165 -15.26 -1.83 -12.60
N SER A 166 -14.31 -1.01 -12.17
CA SER A 166 -13.66 0.01 -13.02
C SER A 166 -12.71 -0.58 -14.07
N GLY A 167 -12.38 -1.87 -13.98
CA GLY A 167 -11.42 -2.56 -14.86
C GLY A 167 -10.01 -2.68 -14.28
N LEU A 168 -9.69 -1.93 -13.23
CA LEU A 168 -8.40 -1.99 -12.52
C LEU A 168 -8.28 -3.24 -11.64
N GLN A 169 -7.04 -3.57 -11.29
CA GLN A 169 -6.72 -4.64 -10.35
C GLN A 169 -6.46 -4.07 -8.95
N LEU A 170 -6.95 -4.76 -7.92
CA LEU A 170 -6.76 -4.44 -6.51
C LEU A 170 -5.93 -5.55 -5.88
N ALA A 171 -4.94 -5.21 -5.07
CA ALA A 171 -4.26 -6.22 -4.25
C ALA A 171 -5.26 -6.87 -3.29
N SER A 172 -5.24 -8.19 -3.19
CA SER A 172 -6.12 -8.87 -2.23
C SER A 172 -5.75 -8.48 -0.81
N VAL A 173 -6.76 -8.36 0.07
CA VAL A 173 -6.56 -7.98 1.47
C VAL A 173 -5.56 -8.92 2.18
N ALA A 174 -5.65 -10.23 1.93
CA ALA A 174 -4.74 -11.21 2.48
C ALA A 174 -3.27 -10.96 2.06
N THR A 175 -3.01 -10.66 0.79
CA THR A 175 -1.63 -10.39 0.33
C THR A 175 -1.10 -9.03 0.78
N MET A 176 -1.96 -8.03 0.96
CA MET A 176 -1.57 -6.76 1.60
C MET A 176 -1.19 -6.97 3.07
N ALA A 177 -1.95 -7.80 3.80
CA ALA A 177 -1.60 -8.19 5.17
C ALA A 177 -0.23 -8.90 5.20
N LEU A 178 -0.01 -9.89 4.32
CA LEU A 178 1.26 -10.60 4.21
C LEU A 178 2.43 -9.66 3.94
N SER A 179 2.27 -8.71 3.01
CA SER A 179 3.31 -7.72 2.71
C SER A 179 3.75 -6.96 3.96
N ASN A 180 2.79 -6.48 4.77
CA ASN A 180 3.08 -5.73 5.98
C ASN A 180 3.75 -6.60 7.05
N LEU A 181 3.29 -7.84 7.24
CA LEU A 181 3.86 -8.78 8.22
C LEU A 181 5.29 -9.20 7.85
N LEU A 182 5.56 -9.47 6.58
CA LEU A 182 6.91 -9.79 6.09
C LEU A 182 7.88 -8.60 6.25
N HIS A 183 7.37 -7.38 6.07
CA HIS A 183 8.15 -6.16 6.22
C HIS A 183 8.46 -5.83 7.69
N HIS A 184 7.55 -6.17 8.62
CA HIS A 184 7.68 -5.88 10.05
C HIS A 184 7.58 -7.15 10.90
N PRO A 185 8.58 -8.06 10.85
CA PRO A 185 8.63 -9.22 11.73
C PRO A 185 8.85 -8.84 13.20
N GLN A 186 9.23 -7.58 13.47
CA GLN A 186 9.40 -6.98 14.77
C GLN A 186 9.02 -5.49 14.70
N ILE A 187 8.82 -4.85 15.85
CA ILE A 187 8.56 -3.40 15.91
C ILE A 187 9.90 -2.66 15.89
N GLU A 188 10.17 -1.92 14.81
CA GLU A 188 11.36 -1.06 14.74
C GLU A 188 11.06 0.39 15.16
N GLU A 189 12.09 1.10 15.63
CA GLU A 189 12.00 2.52 16.04
C GLU A 189 11.88 3.50 14.87
N LYS A 190 11.94 3.02 13.62
CA LYS A 190 11.85 3.85 12.43
C LYS A 190 10.47 4.49 12.31
N ARG A 191 10.41 5.82 12.33
CA ARG A 191 9.16 6.60 12.18
C ARG A 191 8.81 6.90 10.72
N MET A 192 7.56 7.27 10.49
CA MET A 192 7.09 7.78 9.19
C MET A 192 7.76 9.12 8.85
N SER A 193 7.83 9.44 7.55
CA SER A 193 8.31 10.74 7.08
C SER A 193 7.32 11.86 7.32
N ASP A 194 6.03 11.55 7.24
CA ASP A 194 4.94 12.50 7.36
C ASP A 194 4.06 12.13 8.56
N PRO A 195 3.59 13.10 9.34
CA PRO A 195 2.72 12.83 10.50
C PRO A 195 1.33 12.37 10.05
N MET A 196 0.73 11.49 10.84
CA MET A 196 -0.66 11.08 10.70
C MET A 196 -1.49 11.80 11.77
N ASP A 197 -2.31 12.75 11.32
CA ASP A 197 -3.05 13.67 12.19
C ASP A 197 -2.16 14.31 13.27
N GLY A 198 -1.08 14.97 12.83
CA GLY A 198 -0.13 15.66 13.71
C GLY A 198 0.83 14.76 14.48
N ARG A 199 0.72 13.42 14.41
CA ARG A 199 1.57 12.48 15.15
C ARG A 199 2.54 11.71 14.23
N LEU A 200 3.83 11.74 14.57
CA LEU A 200 4.83 10.85 13.98
C LEU A 200 4.81 9.51 14.71
N ILE A 201 4.30 8.46 14.06
CA ILE A 201 4.25 7.09 14.59
C ILE A 201 5.33 6.20 13.98
N LYS A 202 5.68 5.10 14.65
CA LYS A 202 6.56 4.06 14.09
C LYS A 202 5.92 3.46 12.84
N ARG A 203 6.73 3.18 11.82
CA ARG A 203 6.27 2.59 10.56
C ARG A 203 5.68 1.20 10.80
N ALA A 204 6.33 0.39 11.64
CA ALA A 204 5.82 -0.91 12.06
C ALA A 204 4.40 -0.81 12.66
N ASN A 205 4.17 0.15 13.57
CA ASN A 205 2.85 0.34 14.20
C ASN A 205 1.78 0.74 13.18
N LYS A 206 2.11 1.59 12.20
CA LYS A 206 1.21 1.95 11.09
C LYS A 206 0.83 0.73 10.25
N ASP A 207 1.82 -0.03 9.80
CA ASP A 207 1.61 -1.13 8.86
C ASP A 207 1.01 -2.37 9.54
N LEU A 208 1.41 -2.71 10.77
CA LEU A 208 0.81 -3.77 11.58
C LEU A 208 -0.60 -3.40 12.05
N GLY A 209 -0.84 -2.14 12.45
CA GLY A 209 -2.19 -1.65 12.73
C GLY A 209 -3.13 -1.83 11.53
N ARG A 210 -2.65 -1.56 10.31
CA ARG A 210 -3.43 -1.81 9.08
C ARG A 210 -3.79 -3.29 8.91
N VAL A 211 -2.92 -4.24 9.30
CA VAL A 211 -3.26 -5.68 9.30
C VAL A 211 -4.46 -5.94 10.22
N VAL A 212 -4.44 -5.37 11.43
CA VAL A 212 -5.53 -5.51 12.41
C VAL A 212 -6.83 -4.93 11.87
N ALA A 213 -6.80 -3.73 11.29
CA ALA A 213 -7.98 -3.10 10.71
C ALA A 213 -8.57 -3.90 9.55
N MET A 214 -7.71 -4.40 8.65
CA MET A 214 -8.16 -5.27 7.55
C MET A 214 -8.76 -6.58 8.06
N ALA A 215 -8.13 -7.23 9.04
CA ALA A 215 -8.66 -8.45 9.64
C ALA A 215 -10.00 -8.21 10.33
N HIS A 216 -10.14 -7.10 11.07
CA HIS A 216 -11.38 -6.72 11.74
C HIS A 216 -12.53 -6.51 10.74
N LEU A 217 -12.29 -5.74 9.67
CA LEU A 217 -13.30 -5.49 8.64
C LEU A 217 -13.64 -6.76 7.84
N CYS A 218 -12.64 -7.59 7.50
CA CYS A 218 -12.91 -8.90 6.87
C CYS A 218 -13.83 -9.76 7.72
N ASP A 219 -13.55 -9.85 9.02
CA ASP A 219 -14.31 -10.67 9.96
C ASP A 219 -15.76 -10.18 10.13
N GLN A 220 -16.01 -8.88 10.01
CA GLN A 220 -17.37 -8.32 9.99
C GLN A 220 -18.16 -8.70 8.72
N LEU A 221 -17.48 -8.92 7.60
CA LEU A 221 -18.11 -9.29 6.32
C LEU A 221 -18.30 -10.80 6.19
N ASP A 222 -17.30 -11.57 6.62
CA ASP A 222 -17.25 -13.01 6.61
C ASP A 222 -16.32 -13.48 7.73
N GLU A 223 -16.90 -14.05 8.78
CA GLU A 223 -16.20 -14.52 9.99
C GLU A 223 -15.11 -15.56 9.69
N THR A 224 -15.14 -16.20 8.52
CA THR A 224 -14.16 -17.23 8.10
C THR A 224 -13.07 -16.69 7.17
N ALA A 225 -13.19 -15.45 6.69
CA ALA A 225 -12.28 -14.91 5.68
C ALA A 225 -10.81 -14.88 6.14
N VAL A 226 -10.57 -14.54 7.40
CA VAL A 226 -9.21 -14.45 7.98
C VAL A 226 -8.60 -15.85 8.19
N GLU A 227 -9.41 -16.89 8.40
CA GLU A 227 -8.92 -18.28 8.55
C GLU A 227 -8.24 -18.80 7.28
N GLN A 228 -8.61 -18.27 6.11
CA GLN A 228 -8.05 -18.67 4.83
C GLN A 228 -6.73 -17.98 4.51
N TRP A 229 -6.37 -16.91 5.22
CA TRP A 229 -5.18 -16.12 4.93
C TRP A 229 -3.88 -16.93 4.97
N PRO A 230 -3.60 -17.79 5.98
CA PRO A 230 -2.38 -18.60 5.98
C PRO A 230 -2.23 -19.48 4.74
N HIS A 231 -3.33 -20.08 4.26
CA HIS A 231 -3.32 -20.89 3.04
C HIS A 231 -3.02 -20.03 1.80
N ILE A 232 -3.67 -18.87 1.68
CA ILE A 232 -3.41 -17.90 0.61
C ILE A 232 -1.94 -17.47 0.63
N TRP A 233 -1.37 -17.22 1.80
CA TRP A 233 0.03 -16.80 1.94
C TRP A 233 1.01 -17.87 1.49
N GLN A 234 0.79 -19.13 1.89
CA GLN A 234 1.59 -20.26 1.44
C GLN A 234 1.55 -20.40 -0.09
N GLN A 235 0.36 -20.33 -0.68
CA GLN A 235 0.22 -20.35 -2.14
C GLN A 235 0.93 -19.17 -2.80
N ALA A 236 0.79 -17.96 -2.24
CA ALA A 236 1.41 -16.76 -2.80
C ALA A 236 2.92 -16.87 -2.86
N VAL A 237 3.58 -17.25 -1.76
CA VAL A 237 5.05 -17.39 -1.73
C VAL A 237 5.54 -18.54 -2.60
N GLN A 238 4.72 -19.59 -2.79
CA GLN A 238 5.05 -20.71 -3.66
C GLN A 238 4.91 -20.37 -5.14
N GLU A 239 3.75 -19.86 -5.57
CA GLU A 239 3.46 -19.55 -6.98
C GLU A 239 4.32 -18.37 -7.49
N LEU A 240 4.59 -17.38 -6.63
CA LEU A 240 5.51 -16.27 -6.96
C LEU A 240 6.99 -16.66 -6.83
N ARG A 241 7.30 -17.92 -6.49
CA ARG A 241 8.66 -18.46 -6.36
C ARG A 241 9.52 -17.62 -5.40
N ALA A 242 8.96 -17.23 -4.26
CA ALA A 242 9.70 -16.51 -3.25
C ALA A 242 10.93 -17.32 -2.79
N PRO A 243 12.07 -16.67 -2.51
CA PRO A 243 13.25 -17.34 -1.98
C PRO A 243 12.97 -18.09 -0.68
N GLU A 244 13.79 -19.10 -0.37
CA GLU A 244 13.65 -19.88 0.86
C GLU A 244 13.68 -19.00 2.12
N SER A 245 14.53 -17.98 2.16
CA SER A 245 14.60 -17.00 3.24
C SER A 245 13.27 -16.28 3.49
N THR A 246 12.50 -15.98 2.44
CA THR A 246 11.17 -15.37 2.56
C THR A 246 10.11 -16.38 2.92
N ARG A 247 10.18 -17.61 2.40
CA ARG A 247 9.25 -18.68 2.77
C ARG A 247 9.38 -19.05 4.25
N ALA A 248 10.60 -19.15 4.77
CA ALA A 248 10.88 -19.43 6.18
C ALA A 248 10.33 -18.35 7.14
N LYS A 249 10.11 -17.10 6.67
CA LYS A 249 9.47 -16.06 7.48
C LYS A 249 8.01 -16.38 7.82
N LEU A 250 7.34 -17.26 7.07
CA LEU A 250 5.96 -17.65 7.39
C LEU A 250 5.84 -18.33 8.76
N ASP A 251 6.88 -19.04 9.20
CA ASP A 251 6.90 -19.73 10.49
C ASP A 251 6.88 -18.76 11.69
N THR A 252 7.33 -17.51 11.47
CA THR A 252 7.43 -16.47 12.49
C THR A 252 6.62 -15.22 12.14
N ILE A 253 5.69 -15.34 11.19
CA ILE A 253 4.97 -14.21 10.56
C ILE A 253 4.22 -13.33 11.57
N ASN A 254 3.80 -13.91 12.69
CA ASN A 254 3.04 -13.25 13.73
C ASN A 254 3.88 -12.66 14.88
N THR A 255 5.21 -12.73 14.81
CA THR A 255 6.10 -12.20 15.87
C THR A 255 5.89 -10.71 16.11
N GLY A 256 5.85 -9.91 15.03
CA GLY A 256 5.59 -8.47 15.12
C GLY A 256 4.21 -8.16 15.69
N MET A 257 3.20 -8.97 15.36
CA MET A 257 1.87 -8.80 15.92
C MET A 257 1.77 -9.18 17.40
N GLN A 258 2.51 -10.21 17.83
CA GLN A 258 2.59 -10.55 19.25
C GLN A 258 3.27 -9.40 20.03
N ALA A 259 4.37 -8.85 19.51
CA ALA A 259 5.02 -7.69 20.11
C ALA A 259 4.08 -6.47 20.21
N LEU A 260 3.25 -6.23 19.18
CA LEU A 260 2.25 -5.17 19.22
C LEU A 260 1.17 -5.44 20.29
N LEU A 261 0.73 -6.69 20.47
CA LEU A 261 -0.22 -7.06 21.54
C LEU A 261 0.36 -6.89 22.95
N ASP A 262 1.68 -6.98 23.09
CA ASP A 262 2.35 -6.94 24.39
C ASP A 262 2.79 -5.51 24.81
N SER A 263 2.69 -4.53 23.90
CA SER A 263 3.11 -3.13 24.13
C SER A 263 1.94 -2.14 24.04
N TYR A 264 1.57 -1.54 25.17
CA TYR A 264 0.51 -0.52 25.22
C TYR A 264 0.84 0.74 24.42
N GLU A 265 2.11 1.17 24.41
CA GLU A 265 2.54 2.35 23.65
C GLU A 265 2.42 2.12 22.14
N ASP A 266 2.85 0.95 21.68
CA ASP A 266 2.75 0.60 20.26
C ASP A 266 1.29 0.40 19.84
N GLN A 267 0.44 -0.16 20.71
CA GLN A 267 -1.02 -0.21 20.50
C GLN A 267 -1.62 1.17 20.32
N LEU A 268 -1.23 2.15 21.14
CA LEU A 268 -1.73 3.52 21.02
C LEU A 268 -1.34 4.16 19.68
N GLU A 269 -0.12 3.91 19.20
CA GLU A 269 0.31 4.40 17.89
C GLU A 269 -0.43 3.69 16.74
N ALA A 270 -0.59 2.37 16.81
CA ALA A 270 -1.29 1.59 15.80
C ALA A 270 -2.79 1.94 15.75
N LEU A 271 -3.44 2.06 16.91
CA LEU A 271 -4.84 2.46 17.04
C LEU A 271 -5.07 3.87 16.47
N HIS A 272 -4.19 4.82 16.80
CA HIS A 272 -4.21 6.16 16.22
C HIS A 272 -4.14 6.08 14.69
N SER A 273 -3.21 5.28 14.15
CA SER A 273 -3.05 5.13 12.71
C SER A 273 -4.31 4.63 12.01
N VAL A 274 -4.95 3.60 12.56
CA VAL A 274 -6.13 3.00 11.91
C VAL A 274 -7.36 3.90 12.03
N ASN A 275 -7.57 4.56 13.17
CA ASN A 275 -8.71 5.46 13.39
C ASN A 275 -8.61 6.77 12.60
N PHE A 276 -7.41 7.22 12.26
CA PHE A 276 -7.21 8.34 11.33
C PHE A 276 -7.00 7.90 9.88
N GLY A 277 -7.11 6.59 9.62
CA GLY A 277 -6.92 5.98 8.31
C GLY A 277 -8.14 5.15 7.90
N LEU A 278 -7.94 3.84 7.76
CA LEU A 278 -8.92 2.89 7.20
C LEU A 278 -10.23 2.82 8.02
N LEU A 279 -10.16 3.06 9.34
CA LEU A 279 -11.31 2.99 10.25
C LEU A 279 -11.85 4.38 10.62
N SER A 280 -11.55 5.41 9.84
CA SER A 280 -11.94 6.79 10.19
C SER A 280 -13.45 7.04 10.24
N SER A 281 -14.25 6.27 9.51
CA SER A 281 -15.72 6.31 9.60
C SER A 281 -16.28 5.47 10.74
N GLN A 282 -15.53 4.49 11.23
CA GLN A 282 -15.94 3.56 12.28
C GLN A 282 -14.75 3.30 13.24
N PRO A 283 -14.36 4.31 14.03
CA PRO A 283 -13.18 4.21 14.87
C PRO A 283 -13.36 3.15 15.96
N MET A 284 -12.26 2.48 16.30
CA MET A 284 -12.21 1.49 17.37
C MET A 284 -11.68 2.11 18.67
N ASP A 285 -12.15 1.58 19.80
CA ASP A 285 -11.48 1.78 21.08
C ASP A 285 -10.36 0.76 21.31
N MET A 286 -9.55 0.97 22.35
CA MET A 286 -8.44 0.08 22.71
C MET A 286 -8.87 -1.35 23.04
N ARG A 287 -10.08 -1.53 23.59
CA ARG A 287 -10.61 -2.86 23.92
C ARG A 287 -10.94 -3.62 22.65
N GLN A 288 -11.65 -2.99 21.71
CA GLN A 288 -11.98 -3.55 20.40
C GLN A 288 -10.71 -3.90 19.63
N PHE A 289 -9.71 -3.01 19.64
CA PHE A 289 -8.43 -3.22 18.97
C PHE A 289 -7.70 -4.46 19.50
N ASN A 290 -7.64 -4.62 20.83
CA ASN A 290 -7.04 -5.79 21.46
C ASN A 290 -7.82 -7.09 21.19
N ILE A 291 -9.15 -7.03 21.09
CA ILE A 291 -9.96 -8.18 20.69
C ILE A 291 -9.64 -8.56 19.23
N ALA A 292 -9.55 -7.59 18.33
CA ALA A 292 -9.22 -7.81 16.92
C ALA A 292 -7.84 -8.44 16.75
N ILE A 293 -6.80 -7.96 17.47
CA ILE A 293 -5.46 -8.56 17.43
C ILE A 293 -5.51 -10.02 17.89
N ARG A 294 -6.14 -10.31 19.04
CA ARG A 294 -6.21 -11.67 19.59
C ARG A 294 -6.95 -12.62 18.65
N ARG A 295 -8.05 -12.17 18.07
CA ARG A 295 -8.81 -12.95 17.07
C ARG A 295 -7.96 -13.22 15.84
N TYR A 296 -7.33 -12.20 15.26
CA TYR A 296 -6.39 -12.36 14.16
C TYR A 296 -5.30 -13.41 14.47
N LEU A 297 -4.64 -13.31 15.64
CA LEU A 297 -3.61 -14.26 16.05
C LEU A 297 -4.15 -15.68 16.23
N GLN A 298 -5.38 -15.84 16.72
CA GLN A 298 -6.02 -17.15 16.86
C GLN A 298 -6.29 -17.80 15.50
N LEU A 299 -6.80 -17.04 14.54
CA LEU A 299 -7.21 -17.55 13.22
C LEU A 299 -6.02 -17.79 12.29
N THR A 300 -4.90 -17.08 12.51
CA THR A 300 -3.70 -17.15 11.65
C THR A 300 -2.55 -17.96 12.26
N LYS A 301 -2.78 -18.69 13.36
CA LYS A 301 -1.80 -19.65 13.88
C LYS A 301 -1.49 -20.69 12.81
N VAL A 302 -0.21 -20.81 12.46
CA VAL A 302 0.31 -21.88 11.62
C VAL A 302 -0.06 -23.20 12.29
N ARG A 303 -0.90 -24.01 11.62
CA ARG A 303 -1.21 -25.38 12.02
C ARG A 303 -0.32 -26.35 11.27
#